data_AF-A0A4Y1WEZ1-F1
#
_entry.id   AF-A0A4Y1WEZ1-F1
#
_cell.length_a   1.000
_cell.length_b   1.000
_cell.length_c   1.000
_cell.angle_alpha   90.00
_cell.angle_beta   90.00
_cell.angle_gamma   90.00
#
_symmetry.space_group_name_H-M   'P 1'
#
loop_
_entity.id
_entity.type
_entity.pdbx_description
1 polymer ?
#
loop_
_entity_poly.entity_id
_entity_poly.type
_entity_poly.pdbx_seq_one_letter_code
_entity_poly.pdbx_strand_id
1 'polypeptide(L)'
;MTEGKRLKKPVVSFILLTNIIFWPLFLLVGITKLLHFPTWIFDVMLCISAWSSTFAFMFLFKRIYPGQSFIQFVKGRFKNKLNYSIVLTVSMTQIIIFLMMLFLISTNSEANSIFNRTTWGVLLYYVVKTIVSGPLGEELGWRGFALMELQKKYSPLKSSIIIGFWWGMWHLPIWFTTGFTGSNLIKYILFFMIAIISTTIIMTTFYNLNQNLIVPIIIHFFFNLFIGIINGQLIELIMYTAIFYLIVAILLIVINPKKVLYGNKIKKIVNKEQDSI
;
A
#
# COMPACT_ATOMS: atom_id res chain seq x y z
N MET A 1 -30.82 -19.89 -9.52
CA MET A 1 -29.42 -19.36 -9.46
C MET A 1 -28.75 -20.01 -8.25
N THR A 2 -27.76 -20.86 -8.46
CA THR A 2 -27.08 -21.58 -7.37
C THR A 2 -26.41 -20.58 -6.43
N GLU A 3 -26.89 -20.48 -5.19
CA GLU A 3 -26.17 -19.81 -4.10
C GLU A 3 -24.81 -20.50 -3.93
N GLY A 4 -23.78 -19.92 -4.55
CA GLY A 4 -22.41 -20.40 -4.41
C GLY A 4 -22.02 -20.35 -2.92
N LYS A 5 -21.55 -21.48 -2.39
CA LYS A 5 -21.10 -21.59 -0.99
C LYS A 5 -20.16 -20.43 -0.64
N ARG A 6 -20.48 -19.72 0.45
CA ARG A 6 -19.66 -18.63 0.98
C ARG A 6 -18.23 -19.09 1.26
N LEU A 7 -17.26 -18.27 0.87
CA LEU A 7 -15.84 -18.61 1.00
C LEU A 7 -15.40 -18.71 2.46
N LYS A 8 -14.84 -19.86 2.87
CA LYS A 8 -14.48 -20.13 4.29
C LYS A 8 -13.29 -19.29 4.79
N LYS A 9 -12.28 -19.04 3.95
CA LYS A 9 -11.05 -18.31 4.29
C LYS A 9 -10.80 -17.16 3.30
N PRO A 10 -11.62 -16.10 3.32
CA PRO A 10 -11.63 -15.09 2.26
C PRO A 10 -10.30 -14.35 2.09
N VAL A 11 -9.66 -13.96 3.20
CA VAL A 11 -8.36 -13.25 3.17
C VAL A 11 -7.23 -14.14 2.63
N VAL A 12 -7.20 -15.42 3.00
CA VAL A 12 -6.17 -16.35 2.51
C VAL A 12 -6.33 -16.59 1.01
N SER A 13 -7.56 -16.84 0.55
CA SER A 13 -7.86 -17.00 -0.87
C SER A 13 -7.51 -15.75 -1.68
N PHE A 14 -7.75 -14.56 -1.12
CA PHE A 14 -7.33 -13.31 -1.73
C PHE A 14 -5.82 -13.21 -1.86
N ILE A 15 -5.05 -13.44 -0.80
CA ILE A 15 -3.57 -13.38 -0.85
C ILE A 15 -3.04 -14.35 -1.91
N LEU A 16 -3.56 -15.57 -1.95
CA LEU A 16 -3.15 -16.57 -2.95
C LEU A 16 -3.49 -16.13 -4.37
N LEU A 17 -4.72 -15.68 -4.61
CA LEU A 17 -5.15 -15.27 -5.95
C LEU A 17 -4.43 -14.00 -6.43
N THR A 18 -4.17 -13.04 -5.54
CA THR A 18 -3.35 -11.85 -5.84
C THR A 18 -1.99 -12.27 -6.37
N ASN A 19 -1.32 -13.24 -5.74
CA ASN A 19 -0.05 -13.76 -6.22
C ASN A 19 -0.19 -14.53 -7.55
N ILE A 20 -1.19 -15.42 -7.68
CA ILE A 20 -1.44 -16.17 -8.91
C ILE A 20 -1.66 -15.24 -10.12
N ILE A 21 -2.33 -14.10 -9.92
CA ILE A 21 -2.53 -13.09 -10.96
C ILE A 21 -1.25 -12.27 -11.18
N PHE A 22 -0.56 -11.89 -10.10
CA PHE A 22 0.61 -11.03 -10.17
C PHE A 22 1.77 -11.65 -10.95
N TRP A 23 2.12 -12.90 -10.68
CA TRP A 23 3.32 -13.52 -11.26
C TRP A 23 3.31 -13.54 -12.80
N PRO A 24 2.25 -14.02 -13.48
CA PRO A 24 2.19 -13.95 -14.95
C PRO A 24 2.23 -12.51 -15.48
N LEU A 25 1.52 -11.57 -14.85
CA LEU A 25 1.54 -10.17 -15.26
C LEU A 25 2.94 -9.55 -15.09
N PHE A 26 3.64 -9.89 -14.01
CA PHE A 26 4.99 -9.43 -13.75
C PHE A 26 6.01 -10.07 -14.71
N LEU A 27 5.81 -11.33 -15.13
CA LEU A 27 6.60 -11.93 -16.21
C LEU A 27 6.43 -11.16 -17.53
N LEU A 28 5.23 -10.71 -17.86
CA LEU A 28 4.99 -9.85 -19.03
C LEU A 28 5.74 -8.50 -18.90
N VAL A 29 5.83 -7.93 -17.69
CA VAL A 29 6.67 -6.75 -17.44
C VAL A 29 8.13 -7.05 -17.76
N GLY A 30 8.65 -8.20 -17.33
CA GLY A 30 10.00 -8.66 -17.68
C GLY A 30 10.22 -8.81 -19.18
N ILE A 31 9.24 -9.37 -19.90
CA ILE A 31 9.28 -9.55 -21.36
C ILE A 31 9.31 -8.21 -22.09
N THR A 32 8.50 -7.21 -21.67
CA THR A 32 8.54 -5.88 -22.30
C THR A 32 9.91 -5.23 -22.16
N LYS A 33 10.58 -5.41 -21.02
CA LYS A 33 11.96 -4.95 -20.80
C LYS A 33 12.97 -5.73 -21.65
N LEU A 34 12.86 -7.06 -21.71
CA LEU A 34 13.77 -7.93 -22.46
C LEU A 34 13.71 -7.66 -23.97
N LEU A 35 12.52 -7.40 -24.49
CA LEU A 35 12.29 -7.10 -25.91
C LEU A 35 12.46 -5.61 -26.24
N HIS A 36 12.97 -4.81 -25.30
CA HIS A 36 13.24 -3.38 -25.49
C HIS A 36 12.03 -2.56 -25.97
N PHE A 37 10.83 -2.88 -25.47
CA PHE A 37 9.65 -2.08 -25.76
C PHE A 37 9.81 -0.63 -25.23
N PRO A 38 9.13 0.35 -25.83
CA PRO A 38 9.04 1.71 -25.31
C PRO A 38 8.70 1.77 -23.81
N THR A 39 9.33 2.69 -23.07
CA THR A 39 9.17 2.85 -21.62
C THR A 39 7.72 2.98 -21.18
N TRP A 40 6.86 3.63 -21.97
CA TRP A 40 5.46 3.79 -21.63
C TRP A 40 4.70 2.44 -21.64
N ILE A 41 5.08 1.48 -22.49
CA ILE A 41 4.50 0.13 -22.51
C ILE A 41 4.91 -0.64 -21.27
N PHE A 42 6.20 -0.57 -20.91
CA PHE A 42 6.70 -1.14 -19.66
C PHE A 42 5.93 -0.58 -18.45
N ASP A 43 5.72 0.73 -18.40
CA ASP A 43 5.04 1.40 -17.29
C ASP A 43 3.55 1.05 -17.22
N VAL A 44 2.86 0.92 -18.36
CA VAL A 44 1.48 0.42 -18.41
C VAL A 44 1.40 -1.03 -17.94
N MET A 45 2.31 -1.90 -18.38
CA MET A 45 2.30 -3.29 -17.94
C MET A 45 2.60 -3.43 -16.45
N LEU A 46 3.55 -2.63 -15.94
CA LEU A 46 3.85 -2.58 -14.51
C LEU A 46 2.61 -2.14 -13.72
N CYS A 47 1.93 -1.09 -14.19
CA CYS A 47 0.68 -0.62 -13.60
C CYS A 47 -0.39 -1.73 -13.57
N ILE A 48 -0.62 -2.44 -14.68
CA ILE A 48 -1.59 -3.55 -14.73
C ILE A 48 -1.21 -4.67 -13.74
N SER A 49 0.08 -5.00 -13.63
CA SER A 49 0.55 -6.02 -12.69
C SER A 49 0.27 -5.65 -11.24
N ALA A 50 0.45 -4.38 -10.87
CA ALA A 50 0.22 -3.90 -9.52
C ALA A 50 -1.26 -3.92 -9.12
N TRP A 51 -2.18 -3.84 -10.08
CA TRP A 51 -3.63 -3.97 -9.86
C TRP A 51 -4.10 -5.41 -9.58
N SER A 52 -3.18 -6.39 -9.56
CA SER A 52 -3.48 -7.80 -9.27
C SER A 52 -4.28 -8.01 -7.97
N SER A 53 -4.07 -7.19 -6.94
CA SER A 53 -4.85 -7.27 -5.70
C SER A 53 -6.30 -6.84 -5.91
N THR A 54 -6.56 -5.74 -6.61
CA THR A 54 -7.93 -5.34 -6.98
C THR A 54 -8.60 -6.36 -7.89
N PHE A 55 -7.88 -6.93 -8.86
CA PHE A 55 -8.41 -8.00 -9.72
C PHE A 55 -8.78 -9.23 -8.89
N ALA A 56 -7.91 -9.69 -8.00
CA ALA A 56 -8.19 -10.81 -7.11
C ALA A 56 -9.42 -10.55 -6.24
N PHE A 57 -9.55 -9.35 -5.68
CA PHE A 57 -10.74 -8.97 -4.92
C PHE A 57 -12.00 -8.99 -5.77
N MET A 58 -11.96 -8.40 -6.97
CA MET A 58 -13.09 -8.37 -7.90
C MET A 58 -13.55 -9.79 -8.28
N PHE A 59 -12.61 -10.69 -8.60
CA PHE A 59 -12.92 -12.09 -8.93
C PHE A 59 -13.55 -12.85 -7.76
N LEU A 60 -13.07 -12.62 -6.54
CA LEU A 60 -13.60 -13.29 -5.35
C LEU A 60 -14.86 -12.62 -4.79
N PHE A 61 -15.20 -11.41 -5.23
CA PHE A 61 -16.21 -10.56 -4.59
C PHE A 61 -17.54 -11.28 -4.36
N LYS A 62 -18.11 -11.90 -5.40
CA LYS A 62 -19.41 -12.59 -5.32
C LYS A 62 -19.40 -13.82 -4.39
N ARG A 63 -18.24 -14.44 -4.17
CA ARG A 63 -18.07 -15.56 -3.23
C ARG A 63 -17.85 -15.11 -1.78
N ILE A 64 -17.34 -13.89 -1.60
CA ILE A 64 -17.08 -13.27 -0.30
C ILE A 64 -18.36 -12.58 0.22
N TYR A 65 -19.03 -11.81 -0.66
CA TYR A 65 -20.25 -11.07 -0.40
C TYR A 65 -21.37 -11.47 -1.40
N PRO A 66 -21.97 -12.66 -1.23
CA PRO A 66 -23.10 -13.09 -2.04
C PRO A 66 -24.26 -12.07 -1.98
N GLY A 67 -24.95 -11.86 -3.10
CA GLY A 67 -26.08 -10.92 -3.19
C GLY A 67 -25.71 -9.43 -3.26
N GLN A 68 -24.49 -9.03 -2.87
CA GLN A 68 -24.09 -7.61 -2.90
C GLN A 68 -23.63 -7.15 -4.31
N SER A 69 -23.76 -5.84 -4.57
CA SER A 69 -23.20 -5.19 -5.75
C SER A 69 -21.78 -4.71 -5.50
N PHE A 70 -20.83 -5.08 -6.38
CA PHE A 70 -19.43 -4.65 -6.27
C PHE A 70 -19.30 -3.14 -6.30
N ILE A 71 -20.02 -2.47 -7.21
CA ILE A 71 -19.95 -1.01 -7.38
C ILE A 71 -20.46 -0.31 -6.11
N GLN A 72 -21.54 -0.80 -5.50
CA GLN A 72 -22.07 -0.23 -4.26
C GLN A 72 -21.12 -0.45 -3.09
N PHE A 73 -20.49 -1.62 -3.00
CA PHE A 73 -19.46 -1.89 -2.01
C PHE A 73 -18.28 -0.92 -2.15
N VAL A 74 -17.76 -0.73 -3.37
CA VAL A 74 -16.65 0.20 -3.64
C VAL A 74 -17.05 1.62 -3.27
N LYS A 75 -18.22 2.11 -3.73
CA LYS A 75 -18.74 3.44 -3.36
C LYS A 75 -18.85 3.60 -1.83
N GLY A 76 -19.25 2.54 -1.12
CA GLY A 76 -19.30 2.51 0.34
C GLY A 76 -17.95 2.83 0.99
N ARG A 77 -16.83 2.42 0.41
CA ARG A 77 -15.47 2.68 0.94
C ARG A 77 -15.04 4.15 0.86
N PHE A 78 -15.78 4.97 0.10
CA PHE A 78 -15.54 6.40 -0.08
C PHE A 78 -16.67 7.27 0.50
N LYS A 79 -17.72 6.67 1.06
CA LYS A 79 -18.96 7.37 1.46
C LYS A 79 -18.76 8.35 2.62
N ASN A 80 -17.87 8.03 3.56
CA ASN A 80 -17.65 8.87 4.74
C ASN A 80 -16.97 10.18 4.35
N LYS A 81 -17.46 11.32 4.86
CA LYS A 81 -16.82 12.63 4.60
C LYS A 81 -15.37 12.62 5.08
N LEU A 82 -14.49 13.22 4.28
CA LEU A 82 -13.09 13.37 4.66
C LEU A 82 -12.97 14.39 5.80
N ASN A 83 -12.36 13.96 6.90
CA ASN A 83 -11.96 14.87 7.95
C ASN A 83 -10.69 15.58 7.52
N TYR A 84 -10.79 16.87 7.23
CA TYR A 84 -9.66 17.69 6.77
C TYR A 84 -8.49 17.68 7.75
N SER A 85 -8.73 17.65 9.07
CA SER A 85 -7.65 17.56 10.05
C SER A 85 -6.88 16.24 9.95
N ILE A 86 -7.57 15.13 9.67
CA ILE A 86 -6.91 13.84 9.42
C ILE A 86 -6.09 13.91 8.14
N VAL A 87 -6.67 14.39 7.03
CA VAL A 87 -5.98 14.51 5.74
C VAL A 87 -4.74 15.41 5.85
N LEU A 88 -4.86 16.54 6.56
CA LEU A 88 -3.75 17.44 6.82
C LEU A 88 -2.68 16.77 7.68
N THR A 89 -3.07 16.09 8.76
CA THR A 89 -2.13 15.38 9.64
C THR A 89 -1.35 14.32 8.88
N VAL A 90 -2.01 13.49 8.06
CA VAL A 90 -1.31 12.46 7.29
C VAL A 90 -0.37 13.09 6.28
N SER A 91 -0.83 14.10 5.53
CA SER A 91 0.00 14.78 4.53
C SER A 91 1.23 15.43 5.15
N MET A 92 1.04 16.16 6.26
CA MET A 92 2.15 16.78 6.99
C MET A 92 3.11 15.75 7.56
N THR A 93 2.62 14.62 8.07
CA THR A 93 3.48 13.52 8.53
C THR A 93 4.36 13.00 7.39
N GLN A 94 3.80 12.79 6.19
CA GLN A 94 4.58 12.34 5.04
C GLN A 94 5.59 13.39 4.57
N ILE A 95 5.21 14.67 4.56
CA ILE A 95 6.10 15.79 4.20
C ILE A 95 7.26 15.89 5.20
N ILE A 96 7.01 15.77 6.50
CA ILE A 96 8.07 15.80 7.52
C ILE A 96 9.05 14.65 7.31
N ILE A 97 8.56 13.41 7.09
CA ILE A 97 9.44 12.27 6.80
C ILE A 97 10.27 12.54 5.55
N PHE A 98 9.65 13.05 4.48
CA PHE A 98 10.34 13.41 3.25
C PHE A 98 11.42 14.46 3.47
N LEU A 99 11.14 15.54 4.22
CA LEU A 99 12.12 16.58 4.53
C LEU A 99 13.28 16.05 5.36
N MET A 100 13.02 15.14 6.31
CA MET A 100 14.08 14.50 7.09
C MET A 100 14.96 13.59 6.23
N MET A 101 14.36 12.80 5.33
CA MET A 101 15.10 12.00 4.36
C MET A 101 15.93 12.87 3.42
N LEU A 102 15.33 13.94 2.91
CA LEU A 102 15.98 14.90 2.01
C LEU A 102 17.19 15.53 2.69
N PHE A 103 17.04 15.94 3.95
CA PHE A 103 18.13 16.48 4.76
C PHE A 103 19.27 15.46 4.91
N LEU A 104 18.98 14.24 5.38
CA LEU A 104 20.01 13.21 5.57
C LEU A 104 20.71 12.81 4.27
N ILE A 105 19.99 12.74 3.17
CA ILE A 105 20.58 12.40 1.88
C ILE A 105 21.42 13.56 1.35
N SER A 106 20.95 14.80 1.50
CA SER A 106 21.72 15.98 1.09
C SER A 106 23.04 16.12 1.83
N THR A 107 23.12 15.64 3.07
CA THR A 107 24.37 15.69 3.87
C THR A 107 25.33 14.54 3.57
N ASN A 108 24.83 13.39 3.10
CA ASN A 108 25.63 12.18 2.90
C ASN A 108 25.92 11.87 1.42
N SER A 109 25.20 12.52 0.49
CA SER A 109 25.29 12.24 -0.93
C SER A 109 26.34 13.10 -1.62
N GLU A 110 27.18 12.47 -2.43
CA GLU A 110 28.08 13.15 -3.37
C GLU A 110 27.38 13.51 -4.70
N ALA A 111 26.07 13.28 -4.81
CA ALA A 111 25.35 13.51 -6.05
C ALA A 111 25.22 15.01 -6.38
N ASN A 112 25.54 15.36 -7.63
CA ASN A 112 25.41 16.72 -8.16
C ASN A 112 23.97 17.28 -8.15
N SER A 113 22.97 16.40 -8.06
CA SER A 113 21.56 16.79 -7.93
C SER A 113 20.87 15.93 -6.89
N ILE A 114 20.11 16.59 -6.02
CA ILE A 114 19.30 15.95 -4.97
C ILE A 114 18.03 15.31 -5.56
N PHE A 115 17.58 15.76 -6.73
CA PHE A 115 16.36 15.28 -7.38
C PHE A 115 16.65 14.66 -8.74
N ASN A 116 15.97 13.55 -9.05
CA ASN A 116 16.11 12.82 -10.32
C ASN A 116 14.94 13.06 -11.30
N ARG A 117 13.96 13.90 -10.92
CA ARG A 117 12.81 14.35 -11.74
C ARG A 117 12.76 15.88 -11.74
N THR A 118 13.52 16.52 -12.61
CA THR A 118 13.75 17.97 -12.53
C THR A 118 12.86 18.82 -13.45
N THR A 119 12.23 18.24 -14.48
CA THR A 119 11.33 18.97 -15.38
C THR A 119 9.87 18.77 -14.99
N TRP A 120 9.04 19.80 -15.22
CA TRP A 120 7.60 19.75 -14.91
C TRP A 120 6.86 18.62 -15.63
N GLY A 121 7.21 18.35 -16.89
CA GLY A 121 6.61 17.25 -17.66
C GLY A 121 6.93 15.88 -17.07
N VAL A 122 8.18 15.65 -16.67
CA VAL A 122 8.62 14.40 -16.03
C VAL A 122 7.99 14.24 -14.65
N LEU A 123 7.89 15.33 -13.88
CA LEU A 123 7.25 15.33 -12.57
C LEU A 123 5.76 15.01 -12.67
N LEU A 124 5.03 15.66 -13.60
CA LEU A 124 3.62 15.40 -13.83
C LEU A 124 3.39 13.94 -14.25
N TYR A 125 4.18 13.45 -15.20
CA TYR A 125 4.14 12.06 -15.62
C TYR A 125 4.37 11.11 -14.44
N TYR A 126 5.38 11.38 -13.62
CA TYR A 126 5.72 10.57 -12.45
C TYR A 126 4.60 10.59 -11.40
N VAL A 127 3.97 11.74 -11.14
CA VAL A 127 2.82 11.87 -10.24
C VAL A 127 1.64 11.02 -10.73
N VAL A 128 1.27 11.15 -12.00
CA VAL A 128 0.16 10.39 -12.60
C VAL A 128 0.46 8.89 -12.58
N LYS A 129 1.67 8.49 -12.99
CA LYS A 129 2.12 7.10 -12.92
C LYS A 129 2.03 6.59 -11.49
N THR A 130 2.52 7.34 -10.51
CA THR A 130 2.60 6.91 -9.12
C THR A 130 1.22 6.68 -8.51
N ILE A 131 0.26 7.60 -8.73
CA ILE A 131 -1.08 7.46 -8.15
C ILE A 131 -1.87 6.30 -8.77
N VAL A 132 -1.72 6.05 -10.08
CA VAL A 132 -2.45 5.00 -10.79
C VAL A 132 -1.82 3.62 -10.56
N SER A 133 -0.49 3.51 -10.59
CA SER A 133 0.19 2.21 -10.56
C SER A 133 0.19 1.52 -9.19
N GLY A 134 0.12 2.25 -8.08
CA GLY A 134 0.10 1.64 -6.74
C GLY A 134 -1.18 1.98 -5.97
N PRO A 135 -1.31 3.22 -5.45
CA PRO A 135 -2.34 3.61 -4.50
C PRO A 135 -3.77 3.29 -4.95
N LEU A 136 -4.17 3.69 -6.16
CA LEU A 136 -5.53 3.44 -6.65
C LEU A 136 -5.78 1.96 -6.98
N GLY A 137 -4.76 1.27 -7.49
CA GLY A 137 -4.85 -0.13 -7.90
C GLY A 137 -4.78 -1.12 -6.75
N GLU A 138 -4.13 -0.77 -5.65
CA GLU A 138 -3.80 -1.72 -4.58
C GLU A 138 -4.69 -1.58 -3.35
N GLU A 139 -5.02 -0.35 -2.96
CA GLU A 139 -5.63 -0.10 -1.65
C GLU A 139 -7.05 -0.67 -1.52
N LEU A 140 -7.79 -0.81 -2.64
CA LEU A 140 -9.11 -1.44 -2.62
C LEU A 140 -9.05 -2.90 -2.16
N GLY A 141 -8.07 -3.67 -2.63
CA GLY A 141 -7.86 -5.05 -2.21
C GLY A 141 -7.29 -5.13 -0.78
N TRP A 142 -6.20 -4.41 -0.50
CA TRP A 142 -5.50 -4.54 0.78
C TRP A 142 -6.23 -3.90 1.95
N ARG A 143 -6.71 -2.66 1.81
CA ARG A 143 -7.32 -1.87 2.91
C ARG A 143 -8.85 -1.87 2.81
N GLY A 144 -9.38 -1.78 1.59
CA GLY A 144 -10.83 -1.82 1.33
C GLY A 144 -11.47 -3.19 1.57
N PHE A 145 -10.68 -4.27 1.58
CA PHE A 145 -11.14 -5.63 1.83
C PHE A 145 -10.31 -6.39 2.88
N ALA A 146 -9.05 -6.70 2.61
CA ALA A 146 -8.32 -7.71 3.39
C ALA A 146 -8.09 -7.28 4.85
N LEU A 147 -7.68 -6.03 5.06
CA LEU A 147 -7.54 -5.42 6.38
C LEU A 147 -8.88 -5.40 7.12
N MET A 148 -9.96 -4.97 6.46
CA MET A 148 -11.30 -4.91 7.06
C MET A 148 -11.77 -6.29 7.52
N GLU A 149 -11.60 -7.34 6.70
CA GLU A 149 -11.98 -8.70 7.08
C GLU A 149 -11.13 -9.27 8.22
N LEU A 150 -9.83 -8.94 8.29
CA LEU A 150 -8.99 -9.34 9.43
C LEU A 150 -9.39 -8.63 10.72
N GLN A 151 -9.75 -7.35 10.66
CA GLN A 151 -10.19 -6.59 11.83
C GLN A 151 -11.52 -7.09 12.43
N LYS A 152 -12.27 -7.95 11.72
CA LYS A 152 -13.42 -8.67 12.30
C LYS A 152 -13.01 -9.73 13.31
N LYS A 153 -11.78 -10.26 13.19
CA LYS A 153 -11.26 -11.40 13.98
C LYS A 153 -10.12 -11.02 14.91
N TYR A 154 -9.32 -10.02 14.54
CA TYR A 154 -8.13 -9.59 15.28
C TYR A 154 -8.21 -8.10 15.60
N SER A 155 -7.37 -7.65 16.54
CA SER A 155 -7.19 -6.22 16.78
C SER A 155 -6.66 -5.52 15.52
N PRO A 156 -6.88 -4.20 15.37
CA PRO A 156 -6.35 -3.46 14.22
C PRO A 156 -4.83 -3.52 14.09
N LEU A 157 -4.08 -3.45 15.20
CA LEU A 157 -2.63 -3.62 15.17
C LEU A 157 -2.20 -5.03 14.68
N LYS A 158 -2.85 -6.09 15.16
CA LYS A 158 -2.54 -7.44 14.68
C LYS A 158 -2.90 -7.60 13.21
N SER A 159 -4.02 -7.02 12.78
CA SER A 159 -4.46 -7.03 11.39
C SER A 159 -3.50 -6.26 10.48
N SER A 160 -2.99 -5.11 10.92
CA SER A 160 -2.03 -4.31 10.16
C SER A 160 -0.67 -4.99 10.02
N ILE A 161 -0.19 -5.69 11.05
CA ILE A 161 1.05 -6.48 10.97
C ILE A 161 0.88 -7.65 9.99
N ILE A 162 -0.22 -8.40 10.08
CA ILE A 162 -0.50 -9.52 9.17
C ILE A 162 -0.59 -9.03 7.72
N ILE A 163 -1.36 -7.97 7.45
CA ILE A 163 -1.46 -7.42 6.09
C ILE A 163 -0.14 -6.83 5.62
N GLY A 164 0.57 -6.08 6.47
CA GLY A 164 1.86 -5.50 6.14
C GLY A 164 2.87 -6.56 5.73
N PHE A 165 2.91 -7.69 6.44
CA PHE A 165 3.76 -8.82 6.08
C PHE A 165 3.41 -9.39 4.70
N TRP A 166 2.13 -9.71 4.45
CA TRP A 166 1.73 -10.33 3.17
C TRP A 166 1.78 -9.37 1.99
N TRP A 167 1.53 -8.08 2.22
CA TRP A 167 1.69 -7.04 1.22
C TRP A 167 3.17 -6.80 0.90
N GLY A 168 4.05 -6.82 1.91
CA GLY A 168 5.50 -6.78 1.70
C GLY A 168 5.99 -7.99 0.90
N MET A 169 5.62 -9.20 1.32
CA MET A 169 5.99 -10.44 0.63
C MET A 169 5.46 -10.55 -0.80
N TRP A 170 4.36 -9.89 -1.13
CA TRP A 170 3.87 -9.83 -2.51
C TRP A 170 4.87 -9.15 -3.48
N HIS A 171 5.78 -8.31 -2.96
CA HIS A 171 6.85 -7.68 -3.74
C HIS A 171 8.08 -8.58 -3.92
N LEU A 172 8.06 -9.83 -3.44
CA LEU A 172 9.19 -10.76 -3.51
C LEU A 172 9.83 -10.83 -4.91
N PRO A 173 9.08 -10.96 -6.03
CA PRO A 173 9.68 -10.96 -7.37
C PRO A 173 10.46 -9.68 -7.68
N ILE A 174 9.96 -8.52 -7.24
CA ILE A 174 10.57 -7.22 -7.49
C ILE A 174 11.92 -7.11 -6.79
N TRP A 175 12.07 -7.66 -5.58
CA TRP A 175 13.33 -7.60 -4.84
C TRP A 175 14.50 -8.22 -5.62
N PHE A 176 14.26 -9.30 -6.35
CA PHE A 176 15.27 -9.95 -7.20
C PHE A 176 15.52 -9.24 -8.54
N THR A 177 14.72 -8.22 -8.89
CA THR A 177 14.96 -7.39 -10.08
C THR A 177 15.76 -6.12 -9.79
N THR A 178 16.10 -5.86 -8.52
CA THR A 178 16.87 -4.67 -8.09
C THR A 178 18.34 -4.72 -8.52
N GLY A 179 18.87 -5.91 -8.83
CA GLY A 179 20.29 -6.16 -9.07
C GLY A 179 21.12 -6.36 -7.80
N PHE A 180 20.51 -6.29 -6.60
CA PHE A 180 21.23 -6.56 -5.35
C PHE A 180 21.46 -8.06 -5.13
N THR A 181 22.62 -8.39 -4.55
CA THR A 181 23.02 -9.75 -4.16
C THR A 181 23.64 -9.74 -2.75
N GLY A 182 23.82 -10.93 -2.15
CA GLY A 182 24.49 -11.09 -0.86
C GLY A 182 23.92 -10.23 0.26
N SER A 183 24.79 -9.56 1.02
CA SER A 183 24.41 -8.74 2.18
C SER A 183 23.54 -7.53 1.79
N ASN A 184 23.73 -6.97 0.60
CA ASN A 184 22.96 -5.82 0.12
C ASN A 184 21.49 -6.21 -0.17
N LEU A 185 21.25 -7.39 -0.74
CA LEU A 185 19.89 -7.91 -0.92
C LEU A 185 19.20 -8.14 0.43
N ILE A 186 19.90 -8.73 1.40
CA ILE A 186 19.35 -8.97 2.75
C ILE A 186 18.99 -7.65 3.42
N LYS A 187 19.87 -6.63 3.37
CA LYS A 187 19.59 -5.29 3.90
C LYS A 187 18.37 -4.66 3.24
N TYR A 188 18.30 -4.72 1.91
CA TYR A 188 17.17 -4.19 1.16
C TYR A 188 15.86 -4.85 1.59
N ILE A 189 15.80 -6.18 1.64
CA ILE A 189 14.60 -6.93 2.07
C ILE A 189 14.20 -6.55 3.50
N LEU A 190 15.17 -6.51 4.42
CA LEU A 190 14.93 -6.17 5.83
C LEU A 190 14.30 -4.78 5.97
N PHE A 191 14.94 -3.75 5.40
CA PHE A 191 14.44 -2.38 5.49
C PHE A 191 13.11 -2.21 4.74
N PHE A 192 12.95 -2.87 3.58
CA PHE A 192 11.70 -2.85 2.83
C PHE A 192 10.55 -3.40 3.67
N MET A 193 10.73 -4.55 4.33
CA MET A 193 9.69 -5.15 5.17
C MET A 193 9.36 -4.28 6.38
N ILE A 194 10.36 -3.68 7.03
CA ILE A 194 10.13 -2.73 8.14
C ILE A 194 9.32 -1.53 7.66
N ALA A 195 9.69 -0.94 6.51
CA ALA A 195 8.97 0.18 5.93
C ALA A 195 7.51 -0.18 5.63
N ILE A 196 7.26 -1.28 4.92
CA ILE A 196 5.91 -1.70 4.51
C ILE A 196 5.01 -2.03 5.70
N ILE A 197 5.52 -2.73 6.72
CA ILE A 197 4.75 -3.06 7.93
C ILE A 197 4.42 -1.76 8.69
N SER A 198 5.39 -0.88 8.86
CA SER A 198 5.21 0.42 9.54
C SER A 198 4.20 1.30 8.82
N THR A 199 4.30 1.42 7.49
CA THR A 199 3.32 2.10 6.64
C THR A 199 1.93 1.52 6.80
N THR A 200 1.80 0.20 6.87
CA THR A 200 0.48 -0.45 7.07
C THR A 200 -0.12 -0.14 8.43
N ILE A 201 0.68 -0.02 9.50
CA ILE A 201 0.21 0.41 10.82
C ILE A 201 -0.29 1.86 10.77
N ILE A 202 0.45 2.76 10.13
CA ILE A 202 0.06 4.17 9.96
C ILE A 202 -1.24 4.26 9.16
N MET A 203 -1.31 3.60 8.00
CA MET A 203 -2.52 3.52 7.18
C MET A 203 -3.71 2.98 7.96
N THR A 204 -3.53 1.90 8.72
CA THR A 204 -4.61 1.31 9.54
C THR A 204 -5.11 2.28 10.60
N THR A 205 -4.20 3.00 11.25
CA THR A 205 -4.55 3.99 12.29
C THR A 205 -5.45 5.08 11.70
N PHE A 206 -5.02 5.73 10.63
CA PHE A 206 -5.74 6.85 10.04
C PHE A 206 -6.97 6.42 9.25
N TYR A 207 -6.94 5.25 8.59
CA TYR A 207 -8.12 4.63 8.02
C TYR A 207 -9.16 4.36 9.11
N ASN A 208 -8.76 3.85 10.28
CA ASN A 208 -9.71 3.59 11.35
C ASN A 208 -10.31 4.86 11.97
N LEU A 209 -9.60 5.99 11.91
CA LEU A 209 -10.07 7.30 12.38
C LEU A 209 -11.06 7.98 11.43
N ASN A 210 -10.98 7.74 10.12
CA ASN A 210 -11.83 8.40 9.11
C ASN A 210 -12.81 7.47 8.39
N GLN A 211 -12.48 6.17 8.28
CA GLN A 211 -13.23 5.16 7.53
C GLN A 211 -13.49 5.56 6.07
N ASN A 212 -12.49 6.17 5.42
CA ASN A 212 -12.51 6.49 3.98
C ASN A 212 -11.20 6.03 3.35
N LEU A 213 -11.29 5.30 2.24
CA LEU A 213 -10.15 4.70 1.55
C LEU A 213 -9.20 5.73 0.92
N ILE A 214 -9.62 6.98 0.71
CA ILE A 214 -8.74 8.07 0.27
C ILE A 214 -7.57 8.28 1.25
N VAL A 215 -7.78 8.06 2.55
CA VAL A 215 -6.73 8.27 3.57
C VAL A 215 -5.52 7.35 3.35
N PRO A 216 -5.65 6.02 3.29
CA PRO A 216 -4.52 5.16 2.95
C PRO A 216 -3.99 5.38 1.53
N ILE A 217 -4.84 5.74 0.55
CA ILE A 217 -4.40 6.08 -0.82
C ILE A 217 -3.43 7.27 -0.81
N ILE A 218 -3.72 8.33 -0.04
CA ILE A 218 -2.83 9.50 0.09
C ILE A 218 -1.50 9.11 0.73
N ILE A 219 -1.53 8.29 1.80
CA ILE A 219 -0.31 7.82 2.47
C ILE A 219 0.55 6.99 1.50
N HIS A 220 -0.06 6.05 0.77
CA HIS A 220 0.64 5.23 -0.22
C HIS A 220 1.23 6.10 -1.33
N PHE A 221 0.43 7.04 -1.85
CA PHE A 221 0.88 7.95 -2.91
C PHE A 221 2.11 8.73 -2.48
N PHE A 222 2.09 9.36 -1.31
CA PHE A 222 3.26 10.09 -0.81
C PHE A 222 4.46 9.19 -0.54
N PHE A 223 4.25 7.99 0.02
CA PHE A 223 5.32 7.01 0.23
C PHE A 223 6.08 6.74 -1.09
N ASN A 224 5.36 6.38 -2.16
CA ASN A 224 5.98 6.09 -3.45
C ASN A 224 6.56 7.34 -4.13
N LEU A 225 5.85 8.47 -4.04
CA LEU A 225 6.25 9.72 -4.66
C LEU A 225 7.58 10.21 -4.10
N PHE A 226 7.69 10.27 -2.78
CA PHE A 226 8.84 10.84 -2.09
C PHE A 226 10.08 9.97 -2.21
N ILE A 227 9.95 8.64 -2.12
CA ILE A 227 11.08 7.72 -2.34
C ILE A 227 11.64 7.87 -3.77
N GLY A 228 10.76 7.98 -4.78
CA GLY A 228 11.23 7.96 -6.17
C GLY A 228 11.67 9.30 -6.76
N ILE A 229 11.39 10.43 -6.10
CA ILE A 229 11.87 11.76 -6.53
C ILE A 229 13.28 12.06 -6.01
N ILE A 230 13.64 11.56 -4.82
CA ILE A 230 14.97 11.79 -4.26
C ILE A 230 16.00 10.98 -5.07
N ASN A 231 17.08 11.66 -5.45
CA ASN A 231 18.24 11.06 -6.09
C ASN A 231 19.21 10.57 -5.01
N GLY A 232 19.05 9.33 -4.56
CA GLY A 232 19.90 8.70 -3.58
C GLY A 232 20.08 7.20 -3.86
N GLN A 233 21.02 6.57 -3.15
CA GLN A 233 21.17 5.12 -3.24
C GLN A 233 19.91 4.43 -2.70
N LEU A 234 19.38 3.46 -3.45
CA LEU A 234 18.10 2.81 -3.13
C LEU A 234 18.09 2.16 -1.73
N ILE A 235 19.20 1.55 -1.30
CA ILE A 235 19.30 0.94 0.02
C ILE A 235 19.19 1.99 1.12
N GLU A 236 19.86 3.13 0.97
CA GLU A 236 19.81 4.23 1.94
C GLU A 236 18.41 4.86 2.00
N LEU A 237 17.80 5.11 0.84
CA LEU A 237 16.43 5.61 0.73
C LEU A 237 15.45 4.71 1.50
N ILE A 238 15.50 3.40 1.26
CA ILE A 238 14.62 2.44 1.92
C ILE A 238 14.97 2.30 3.41
N MET A 239 16.24 2.38 3.79
CA MET A 239 16.67 2.38 5.19
C MET A 239 16.11 3.58 5.96
N TYR A 240 16.29 4.81 5.46
CA TYR A 240 15.75 6.01 6.12
C TYR A 240 14.22 6.00 6.15
N THR A 241 13.59 5.56 5.07
CA THR A 241 12.13 5.33 5.04
C THR A 241 11.73 4.36 6.16
N ALA A 242 12.39 3.22 6.27
CA ALA A 242 12.10 2.21 7.28
C ALA A 242 12.21 2.80 8.70
N ILE A 243 13.28 3.54 8.99
CA ILE A 243 13.52 4.16 10.30
C ILE A 243 12.41 5.17 10.62
N PHE A 244 12.14 6.14 9.73
CA PHE A 244 11.18 7.20 10.04
C PHE A 244 9.73 6.69 10.10
N TYR A 245 9.33 5.79 9.20
CA TYR A 245 8.00 5.18 9.27
C TYR A 245 7.87 4.30 10.52
N LEU A 246 8.93 3.59 10.94
CA LEU A 246 8.92 2.81 12.17
C LEU A 246 8.76 3.71 13.40
N ILE A 247 9.47 4.83 13.48
CA ILE A 247 9.33 5.81 14.56
C ILE A 247 7.88 6.28 14.64
N VAL A 248 7.28 6.70 13.52
CA VAL A 248 5.88 7.14 13.50
C VAL A 248 4.92 6.01 13.87
N ALA A 249 5.15 4.79 13.38
CA ALA A 249 4.33 3.63 13.74
C ALA A 249 4.40 3.34 15.25
N ILE A 250 5.59 3.38 15.86
CA ILE A 250 5.77 3.21 17.31
C ILE A 250 5.06 4.32 18.08
N LEU A 251 5.19 5.58 17.66
CA LEU A 251 4.47 6.71 18.28
C LEU A 251 2.95 6.50 18.22
N LEU A 252 2.40 6.06 17.09
CA LEU A 252 0.97 5.76 16.97
C LEU A 252 0.53 4.55 17.82
N ILE A 253 1.38 3.54 17.95
CA ILE A 253 1.16 2.36 18.83
C ILE A 253 1.10 2.78 20.30
N VAL A 254 1.98 3.69 20.73
CA VAL A 254 2.06 4.17 22.11
C VAL A 254 0.93 5.15 22.42
N ILE A 255 0.74 6.18 21.58
CA ILE A 255 -0.31 7.20 21.76
C ILE A 255 -1.70 6.59 21.57
N ASN A 256 -1.84 5.70 20.58
CA ASN A 256 -3.07 5.01 20.20
C ASN A 256 -4.29 5.96 20.15
N PRO A 257 -4.31 6.92 19.20
CA PRO A 257 -5.32 7.97 19.16
C PRO A 257 -6.73 7.39 19.10
N LYS A 258 -7.63 7.86 19.98
CA LYS A 258 -9.01 7.35 20.14
C LYS A 258 -9.12 5.83 20.32
N LYS A 259 -8.05 5.17 20.75
CA LYS A 259 -7.95 3.72 20.95
C LYS A 259 -8.23 2.88 19.70
N VAL A 260 -7.83 3.35 18.52
CA VAL A 260 -8.13 2.69 17.23
C VAL A 260 -7.22 1.51 16.87
N LEU A 261 -6.14 1.26 17.61
CA LEU A 261 -5.21 0.15 17.37
C LEU A 261 -5.42 -1.07 18.27
N TYR A 262 -6.03 -0.87 19.45
CA TYR A 262 -6.27 -1.92 20.43
C TYR A 262 -7.76 -2.19 20.65
N GLY A 263 -8.10 -3.47 20.82
CA GLY A 263 -9.45 -3.94 21.12
C GLY A 263 -10.28 -4.32 19.90
N ASN A 264 -11.39 -5.03 20.15
CA ASN A 264 -12.31 -5.54 19.13
C ASN A 264 -13.51 -4.59 18.86
N LYS A 265 -13.45 -3.31 19.29
CA LYS A 265 -14.60 -2.37 19.21
C LYS A 265 -15.15 -2.17 17.78
N ILE A 266 -14.34 -2.45 16.75
CA ILE A 266 -14.75 -2.38 15.35
C ILE A 266 -15.74 -3.50 14.94
N LYS A 267 -15.86 -4.58 15.72
CA LYS A 267 -16.96 -5.57 15.57
C LYS A 267 -18.35 -4.90 15.55
N LYS A 268 -18.56 -3.83 16.32
CA LYS A 268 -19.86 -3.13 16.37
C LYS A 268 -20.10 -2.20 15.16
N ILE A 269 -19.05 -1.68 14.53
CA ILE A 269 -19.18 -0.73 13.40
C ILE A 269 -19.34 -1.49 12.08
N VAL A 270 -18.54 -2.54 11.88
CA VAL A 270 -18.59 -3.35 10.65
C VAL A 270 -19.90 -4.14 10.55
N ASN A 271 -20.45 -4.62 11.68
CA ASN A 271 -21.78 -5.22 11.68
C ASN A 271 -22.87 -4.20 11.32
N LYS A 272 -22.77 -2.95 11.78
CA LYS A 272 -23.73 -1.89 11.46
C LYS A 272 -23.73 -1.50 9.98
N GLU A 273 -22.58 -1.54 9.31
CA GLU A 273 -22.49 -1.32 7.85
C GLU A 273 -23.00 -2.51 7.03
N GLN A 274 -22.93 -3.74 7.54
CA GLN A 274 -23.51 -4.91 6.88
C GLN A 274 -25.02 -5.04 7.06
N ASP A 275 -25.56 -4.52 8.16
CA ASP A 275 -27.01 -4.53 8.44
C ASP A 275 -27.76 -3.32 7.82
N SER A 276 -27.03 -2.37 7.22
CA SER A 276 -27.58 -1.15 6.60
C SER A 276 -27.40 -1.06 5.07
N ILE A 277 -27.01 -2.17 4.43
CA ILE A 277 -26.87 -2.31 2.97
C ILE A 277 -27.67 -3.52 2.50
#